data_AF-A0A5J4TZW0-F1
#
_entry.id   AF-A0A5J4TZW0-F1
#
_cell.length_a   1.000
_cell.length_b   1.000
_cell.length_c   1.000
_cell.angle_alpha   90.00
_cell.angle_beta   90.00
_cell.angle_gamma   90.00
#
_symmetry.space_group_name_H-M   'P 1'
#
loop_
_entity.id
_entity.type
_entity.pdbx_description
1 polymer ?
#
loop_
_entity_poly.entity_id
_entity_poly.type
_entity_poly.pdbx_seq_one_letter_code
_entity_poly.pdbx_strand_id
1 'polypeptide(L)'
;MIPWIEMWKDLSKPIEIVCGQERSIDLQRQIEICEYLIEMFKDADKNDENRKRCIQCGIAKALVNMFENWNVEDIKEQHSQAFRNLAMTNNNEIKQLLFTLDPFKGLLNLLNHSNSNIQFFGIGSIFNIQLGGSNTTSDSDTHPYFDSIASIGGIEKIYEFMNRRSTSKSCKNRSAITIGYIYRARKIENVEMRTNIIKHLKTIVNDQDGWTQTCSRIALRYLAQNSDNKNEIGKDGFVIPK
;
A
#
# COMPACT_ATOMS: atom_id res chain seq x y z
N MET A 1 -8.86 11.84 25.85
CA MET A 1 -8.04 10.99 24.96
C MET A 1 -8.46 9.55 25.22
N ILE A 2 -8.86 8.79 24.20
CA ILE A 2 -9.21 7.37 24.37
C ILE A 2 -7.91 6.60 24.67
N PRO A 3 -7.82 5.79 25.74
CA PRO A 3 -6.62 5.01 26.01
C PRO A 3 -6.30 4.04 24.86
N TRP A 4 -5.03 3.87 24.52
CA TRP A 4 -4.56 2.96 23.46
C TRP A 4 -5.11 1.54 23.58
N ILE A 5 -5.14 1.03 24.81
CA ILE A 5 -5.63 -0.32 25.10
C ILE A 5 -7.13 -0.47 24.82
N GLU A 6 -7.93 0.58 25.06
CA GLU A 6 -9.37 0.57 24.78
C GLU A 6 -9.64 0.68 23.28
N MET A 7 -8.87 1.51 22.57
CA MET A 7 -8.94 1.56 21.09
C MET A 7 -8.61 0.20 20.46
N TRP A 8 -7.58 -0.48 20.96
CA TRP A 8 -7.22 -1.83 20.49
C TRP A 8 -8.34 -2.84 20.76
N LYS A 9 -8.91 -2.86 21.97
CA LYS A 9 -10.01 -3.77 22.32
C LYS A 9 -11.21 -3.58 21.40
N ASP A 10 -11.63 -2.33 21.19
CA ASP A 10 -12.78 -2.02 20.32
C ASP A 10 -12.52 -2.41 18.86
N LEU A 11 -11.33 -2.13 18.31
CA LEU A 11 -10.97 -2.51 16.93
C LEU A 11 -10.74 -4.02 16.74
N SER A 12 -10.50 -4.77 17.83
CA SER A 12 -10.31 -6.22 17.77
C SER A 12 -11.62 -7.01 17.82
N LYS A 13 -12.76 -6.36 18.06
CA LYS A 13 -14.07 -7.02 18.10
C LYS A 13 -14.51 -7.49 16.70
N PRO A 14 -14.84 -8.78 16.51
CA PRO A 14 -15.35 -9.28 15.24
C PRO A 14 -16.81 -8.87 15.07
N ILE A 15 -17.10 -7.99 14.10
CA ILE A 15 -18.47 -7.51 13.87
C ILE A 15 -19.35 -8.50 13.09
N GLU A 16 -18.77 -9.55 12.51
CA GLU A 16 -19.49 -10.52 11.68
C GLU A 16 -20.36 -11.49 12.49
N ILE A 17 -20.06 -11.66 13.78
CA ILE A 17 -20.75 -12.59 14.67
C ILE A 17 -21.88 -11.88 15.44
N VAL A 18 -21.92 -10.55 15.40
CA VAL A 18 -22.87 -9.71 16.14
C VAL A 18 -24.02 -9.30 15.21
N CYS A 19 -25.26 -9.41 15.68
CA CYS A 19 -26.46 -9.09 14.89
C CYS A 19 -27.20 -7.85 15.44
N GLY A 20 -27.94 -7.16 14.58
CA GLY A 20 -28.84 -6.08 15.00
C GLY A 20 -28.13 -4.81 15.49
N GLN A 21 -28.66 -4.20 16.55
CA GLN A 21 -28.21 -2.90 17.07
C GLN A 21 -26.78 -2.94 17.62
N GLU A 22 -26.37 -4.04 18.25
CA GLU A 22 -25.03 -4.19 18.83
C GLU A 22 -23.94 -4.09 17.76
N ARG A 23 -24.16 -4.73 16.60
CA ARG A 23 -23.26 -4.62 15.44
C ARG A 23 -23.09 -3.18 14.99
N SER A 24 -24.19 -2.43 14.95
CA SER A 24 -24.17 -1.02 14.55
C SER A 24 -23.41 -0.15 15.54
N ILE A 25 -23.54 -0.42 16.84
CA ILE A 25 -22.85 0.34 17.90
C ILE A 25 -21.34 0.06 17.87
N ASP A 26 -20.94 -1.20 17.80
CA ASP A 26 -19.52 -1.57 17.74
C ASP A 26 -18.85 -1.05 16.46
N LEU A 27 -19.52 -1.14 15.30
CA LEU A 27 -19.00 -0.58 14.05
C LEU A 27 -18.85 0.94 14.14
N GLN A 28 -19.85 1.65 14.68
CA GLN A 28 -19.77 3.10 14.84
C GLN A 28 -18.60 3.48 15.77
N ARG A 29 -18.40 2.71 16.84
CA ARG A 29 -17.29 2.92 17.77
C ARG A 29 -15.92 2.74 17.08
N GLN A 30 -15.78 1.73 16.24
CA GLN A 30 -14.56 1.49 15.47
C GLN A 30 -14.29 2.61 14.46
N ILE A 31 -15.33 3.15 13.83
CA ILE A 31 -15.25 4.30 12.93
C ILE A 31 -14.74 5.53 13.69
N GLU A 32 -15.30 5.87 14.85
CA GLU A 32 -14.86 7.00 15.68
C GLU A 32 -13.38 6.89 16.07
N ILE A 33 -12.93 5.68 16.43
CA ILE A 33 -11.53 5.42 16.74
C ILE A 33 -10.67 5.67 15.49
N CYS A 34 -11.10 5.19 14.33
CA CYS A 34 -10.37 5.38 13.09
C CYS A 34 -10.31 6.86 12.68
N GLU A 35 -11.38 7.64 12.86
CA GLU A 35 -11.40 9.09 12.65
C GLU A 35 -10.41 9.82 13.55
N TYR A 36 -10.35 9.41 14.82
CA TYR A 36 -9.35 9.93 15.76
C TYR A 36 -7.91 9.62 15.29
N LEU A 37 -7.64 8.40 14.81
CA LEU A 37 -6.32 8.02 14.28
C LEU A 37 -5.99 8.73 12.96
N ILE A 38 -6.98 8.97 12.09
CA ILE A 38 -6.82 9.73 10.85
C ILE A 38 -6.32 11.13 11.16
N GLU A 39 -6.97 11.83 12.10
CA GLU A 39 -6.56 13.17 12.52
C GLU A 39 -5.19 13.18 13.20
N MET A 40 -4.89 12.16 14.01
CA MET A 40 -3.59 12.02 14.66
C MET A 40 -2.45 11.83 13.64
N PHE A 41 -2.68 11.08 12.58
CA PHE A 41 -1.64 10.66 11.63
C PHE A 41 -1.71 11.36 10.26
N LYS A 42 -2.48 12.45 10.14
CA LYS A 42 -2.64 13.20 8.88
C LYS A 42 -1.35 13.83 8.36
N ASP A 43 -0.43 14.17 9.25
CA ASP A 43 0.88 14.75 8.92
C ASP A 43 1.96 13.67 8.97
N ALA A 44 2.71 13.52 7.87
CA ALA A 44 3.71 12.46 7.70
C ALA A 44 4.96 12.70 8.55
N ASP A 45 5.21 13.93 8.97
CA ASP A 45 6.41 14.34 9.70
C ASP A 45 6.17 14.47 11.21
N LYS A 46 4.98 14.09 11.68
CA LYS A 46 4.57 14.20 13.08
C LYS A 46 4.11 12.86 13.66
N ASN A 47 4.10 12.84 14.99
CA ASN A 47 3.48 11.79 15.79
C ASN A 47 4.12 10.39 15.62
N ASP A 48 5.39 10.29 15.25
CA ASP A 48 6.10 9.02 15.13
C ASP A 48 6.04 8.17 16.41
N GLU A 49 6.19 8.77 17.60
CA GLU A 49 6.03 8.05 18.87
C GLU A 49 4.62 7.47 19.04
N ASN A 50 3.59 8.19 18.60
CA ASN A 50 2.21 7.69 18.62
C ASN A 50 1.98 6.61 17.55
N ARG A 51 2.65 6.67 16.40
CA ARG A 51 2.63 5.60 15.38
C ARG A 51 3.26 4.33 15.95
N LYS A 52 4.42 4.45 16.62
CA LYS A 52 5.06 3.32 17.32
C LYS A 52 4.14 2.72 18.38
N ARG A 53 3.52 3.55 19.22
CA ARG A 53 2.53 3.10 20.22
C ARG A 53 1.33 2.39 19.59
N CYS A 54 0.77 2.94 18.52
CA CYS A 54 -0.33 2.34 17.76
C CYS A 54 0.03 0.92 17.26
N ILE A 55 1.25 0.74 16.77
CA ILE A 55 1.76 -0.57 16.35
C ILE A 55 1.96 -1.50 17.55
N GLN A 56 2.69 -1.05 18.57
CA GLN A 56 3.05 -1.85 19.75
C GLN A 56 1.85 -2.31 20.58
N CYS A 57 0.80 -1.48 20.67
CA CYS A 57 -0.43 -1.85 21.40
C CYS A 57 -1.37 -2.77 20.60
N GLY A 58 -1.04 -3.10 19.35
CA GLY A 58 -1.79 -4.05 18.53
C GLY A 58 -2.91 -3.45 17.67
N ILE A 59 -3.13 -2.13 17.69
CA ILE A 59 -4.14 -1.47 16.84
C ILE A 59 -3.85 -1.69 15.35
N ALA A 60 -2.59 -1.50 14.95
CA ALA A 60 -2.19 -1.72 13.56
C ALA A 60 -2.46 -3.17 13.11
N LYS A 61 -2.17 -4.14 13.98
CA LYS A 61 -2.43 -5.56 13.70
C LYS A 61 -3.94 -5.87 13.66
N ALA A 62 -4.74 -5.24 14.51
CA ALA A 62 -6.20 -5.38 14.49
C ALA A 62 -6.79 -4.91 13.16
N LEU A 63 -6.34 -3.77 12.62
CA LEU A 63 -6.75 -3.29 11.29
C LEU A 63 -6.29 -4.23 10.17
N VAL A 64 -5.06 -4.75 10.21
CA VAL A 64 -4.61 -5.77 9.23
C VAL A 64 -5.50 -7.00 9.26
N ASN A 65 -5.79 -7.53 10.45
CA ASN A 65 -6.66 -8.69 10.62
C ASN A 65 -8.09 -8.40 10.13
N MET A 66 -8.61 -7.20 10.36
CA MET A 66 -9.91 -6.75 9.85
C MET A 66 -9.94 -6.83 8.32
N PHE A 67 -8.92 -6.29 7.64
CA PHE A 67 -8.88 -6.32 6.17
C PHE A 67 -8.68 -7.72 5.59
N GLU A 68 -8.03 -8.61 6.34
CA GLU A 68 -7.79 -9.98 5.91
C GLU A 68 -9.03 -10.86 6.04
N ASN A 69 -9.78 -10.70 7.13
CA ASN A 69 -10.79 -11.68 7.53
C ASN A 69 -12.24 -11.24 7.31
N TRP A 70 -12.51 -9.93 7.22
CA TRP A 70 -13.88 -9.45 7.04
C TRP A 70 -14.34 -9.53 5.59
N ASN A 71 -15.65 -9.64 5.42
CA ASN A 71 -16.31 -9.31 4.15
C ASN A 71 -15.89 -7.89 3.73
N VAL A 72 -15.39 -7.77 2.50
CA VAL A 72 -14.81 -6.51 2.02
C VAL A 72 -15.81 -5.35 2.10
N GLU A 73 -17.10 -5.61 1.93
CA GLU A 73 -18.20 -4.63 1.97
C GLU A 73 -18.46 -4.04 3.37
N ASP A 74 -18.03 -4.75 4.42
CA ASP A 74 -18.13 -4.28 5.79
C ASP A 74 -17.00 -3.32 6.16
N ILE A 75 -15.91 -3.33 5.41
CA ILE A 75 -14.77 -2.43 5.62
C ILE A 75 -15.18 -1.01 5.20
N LYS A 76 -15.24 -0.11 6.17
CA LYS A 76 -15.48 1.32 5.94
C LYS A 76 -14.22 2.09 5.57
N GLU A 77 -14.41 3.21 4.89
CA GLU A 77 -13.35 4.06 4.37
C GLU A 77 -12.35 4.47 5.46
N GLN A 78 -12.87 4.84 6.63
CA GLN A 78 -12.11 5.26 7.79
C GLN A 78 -11.09 4.21 8.25
N HIS A 79 -11.44 2.91 8.22
CA HIS A 79 -10.48 1.86 8.61
C HIS A 79 -9.27 1.86 7.69
N SER A 80 -9.51 1.87 6.37
CA SER A 80 -8.45 1.87 5.36
C SER A 80 -7.64 3.17 5.36
N GLN A 81 -8.29 4.31 5.56
CA GLN A 81 -7.64 5.62 5.63
C GLN A 81 -6.76 5.76 6.89
N ALA A 82 -7.25 5.30 8.04
CA ALA A 82 -6.48 5.31 9.29
C ALA A 82 -5.17 4.51 9.14
N PHE A 83 -5.26 3.30 8.55
CA PHE A 83 -4.07 2.49 8.30
C PHE A 83 -3.12 3.13 7.27
N ARG A 84 -3.66 3.67 6.18
CA ARG A 84 -2.85 4.38 5.17
C ARG A 84 -2.13 5.58 5.77
N ASN A 85 -2.80 6.35 6.62
CA ASN A 85 -2.19 7.48 7.31
C ASN A 85 -1.14 7.01 8.29
N LEU A 86 -1.37 5.95 9.07
CA LEU A 86 -0.37 5.31 9.94
C LEU A 86 0.91 4.93 9.17
N ALA A 87 0.77 4.39 7.95
CA ALA A 87 1.89 4.03 7.08
C ALA A 87 2.56 5.24 6.36
N MET A 88 1.85 6.37 6.23
CA MET A 88 2.40 7.59 5.63
C MET A 88 3.27 8.34 6.63
N THR A 89 4.55 7.97 6.69
CA THR A 89 5.59 8.66 7.46
C THR A 89 6.91 8.67 6.69
N ASN A 90 7.81 9.60 6.99
CA ASN A 90 9.19 9.58 6.47
C ASN A 90 10.11 8.65 7.28
N ASN A 91 9.62 8.08 8.38
CA ASN A 91 10.37 7.17 9.23
C ASN A 91 10.36 5.72 8.71
N ASN A 92 11.52 5.24 8.26
CA ASN A 92 11.65 3.88 7.73
C ASN A 92 11.51 2.80 8.82
N GLU A 93 11.86 3.07 10.08
CA GLU A 93 11.69 2.13 11.19
C GLU A 93 10.20 1.80 11.39
N ILE A 94 9.33 2.81 11.33
CA ILE A 94 7.88 2.61 11.44
C ILE A 94 7.34 1.77 10.26
N LYS A 95 7.82 2.04 9.04
CA LYS A 95 7.44 1.24 7.86
C LYS A 95 7.90 -0.22 7.98
N GLN A 96 9.10 -0.44 8.52
CA GLN A 96 9.63 -1.78 8.80
C GLN A 96 8.82 -2.48 9.89
N LEU A 97 8.45 -1.79 10.97
CA LEU A 97 7.56 -2.33 12.02
C LEU A 97 6.18 -2.70 11.47
N LEU A 98 5.63 -1.92 10.53
CA LEU A 98 4.37 -2.29 9.86
C LEU A 98 4.52 -3.52 8.98
N PHE A 99 5.67 -3.68 8.31
CA PHE A 99 5.97 -4.85 7.50
C PHE A 99 6.00 -6.14 8.34
N THR A 100 6.52 -6.11 9.58
CA THR A 100 6.54 -7.29 10.46
C THR A 100 5.15 -7.77 10.91
N LEU A 101 4.08 -7.05 10.56
CA LEU A 101 2.70 -7.46 10.84
C LEU A 101 2.09 -8.35 9.74
N ASP A 102 2.87 -8.71 8.72
CA ASP A 102 2.43 -9.39 7.50
C ASP A 102 1.24 -8.69 6.80
N PRO A 103 1.32 -7.38 6.56
CA PRO A 103 0.15 -6.56 6.23
C PRO A 103 -0.39 -6.81 4.81
N PHE A 104 0.42 -7.40 3.92
CA PHE A 104 0.10 -7.42 2.50
C PHE A 104 -1.14 -8.23 2.17
N LYS A 105 -1.41 -9.34 2.86
CA LYS A 105 -2.60 -10.15 2.57
C LYS A 105 -3.90 -9.35 2.80
N GLY A 106 -4.04 -8.73 3.97
CA GLY A 106 -5.18 -7.86 4.28
C GLY A 106 -5.24 -6.63 3.35
N LEU A 107 -4.11 -5.97 3.09
CA LEU A 107 -4.09 -4.79 2.21
C LEU A 107 -4.44 -5.11 0.75
N LEU A 108 -4.07 -6.28 0.25
CA LEU A 108 -4.45 -6.74 -1.09
C LEU A 108 -5.95 -6.99 -1.20
N ASN A 109 -6.62 -7.43 -0.12
CA ASN A 109 -8.08 -7.61 -0.13
C ASN A 109 -8.82 -6.28 -0.35
N LEU A 110 -8.29 -5.17 0.17
CA LEU A 110 -8.88 -3.83 -0.04
C LEU A 110 -8.96 -3.42 -1.52
N LEU A 111 -8.11 -3.99 -2.38
CA LEU A 111 -8.12 -3.73 -3.83
C LEU A 111 -9.35 -4.32 -4.53
N ASN A 112 -10.08 -5.23 -3.87
CA ASN A 112 -11.32 -5.81 -4.37
C ASN A 112 -12.58 -5.05 -3.93
N HIS A 113 -12.43 -4.02 -3.10
CA HIS A 113 -13.55 -3.21 -2.63
C HIS A 113 -14.21 -2.45 -3.80
N SER A 114 -15.53 -2.22 -3.76
CA SER A 114 -16.26 -1.45 -4.79
C SER A 114 -15.98 0.06 -4.74
N ASN A 115 -15.90 0.63 -3.54
CA ASN A 115 -15.45 2.01 -3.29
C ASN A 115 -13.97 2.23 -3.68
N SER A 116 -13.73 3.17 -4.59
CA SER A 116 -12.41 3.54 -5.11
C SER A 116 -11.49 4.21 -4.08
N ASN A 117 -12.01 4.86 -3.05
CA ASN A 117 -11.20 5.44 -1.96
C ASN A 117 -10.54 4.34 -1.14
N ILE A 118 -11.28 3.28 -0.79
CA ILE A 118 -10.74 2.14 -0.05
C ILE A 118 -9.65 1.43 -0.86
N GLN A 119 -9.90 1.23 -2.17
CA GLN A 119 -8.87 0.71 -3.07
C GLN A 119 -7.61 1.59 -3.07
N PHE A 120 -7.79 2.92 -3.17
CA PHE A 120 -6.70 3.89 -3.17
C PHE A 120 -5.90 3.87 -1.86
N PHE A 121 -6.56 3.76 -0.72
CA PHE A 121 -5.91 3.63 0.58
C PHE A 121 -5.18 2.28 0.74
N GLY A 122 -5.73 1.19 0.20
CA GLY A 122 -5.09 -0.12 0.14
C GLY A 122 -3.77 -0.08 -0.64
N ILE A 123 -3.82 0.31 -1.93
CA ILE A 123 -2.59 0.40 -2.74
C ILE A 123 -1.62 1.47 -2.22
N GLY A 124 -2.14 2.53 -1.60
CA GLY A 124 -1.38 3.53 -0.87
C GLY A 124 -0.56 2.96 0.28
N SER A 125 -1.18 2.11 1.09
CA SER A 125 -0.54 1.46 2.23
C SER A 125 0.54 0.48 1.80
N ILE A 126 0.27 -0.32 0.75
CA ILE A 126 1.26 -1.25 0.17
C ILE A 126 2.50 -0.47 -0.30
N PHE A 127 2.29 0.61 -1.07
CA PHE A 127 3.38 1.47 -1.52
C PHE A 127 4.16 2.08 -0.35
N ASN A 128 3.49 2.55 0.69
CA ASN A 128 4.17 3.18 1.82
C ASN A 128 5.02 2.18 2.62
N ILE A 129 4.54 0.96 2.83
CA ILE A 129 5.25 -0.08 3.59
C ILE A 129 6.48 -0.57 2.83
N GLN A 130 6.37 -0.81 1.52
CA GLN A 130 7.52 -1.30 0.74
C GLN A 130 8.70 -0.32 0.72
N LEU A 131 8.45 0.99 0.86
CA LEU A 131 9.51 1.99 1.00
C LEU A 131 10.39 1.75 2.23
N GLY A 132 9.88 1.11 3.29
CA GLY A 132 10.68 0.72 4.45
C GLY A 132 11.83 -0.23 4.09
N GLY A 133 11.62 -1.09 3.08
CA GLY A 133 12.66 -1.94 2.52
C GLY A 133 13.50 -1.23 1.45
N SER A 134 12.85 -0.56 0.50
CA SER A 134 13.53 0.14 -0.60
C SER A 134 14.52 1.20 -0.10
N ASN A 135 14.14 2.00 0.90
CA ASN A 135 14.96 3.11 1.39
C ASN A 135 16.08 2.70 2.36
N THR A 136 16.13 1.43 2.77
CA THR A 136 17.09 0.94 3.79
C THR A 136 18.08 -0.08 3.25
N THR A 137 18.05 -0.31 1.94
CA THR A 137 18.95 -1.22 1.21
C THR A 137 19.55 -0.49 0.02
N SER A 138 20.67 -0.98 -0.52
CA SER A 138 21.29 -0.33 -1.68
C SER A 138 20.34 -0.34 -2.88
N ASP A 139 20.37 0.71 -3.69
CA ASP A 139 19.62 0.74 -4.94
C ASP A 139 20.05 -0.38 -5.89
N SER A 140 21.31 -0.83 -5.82
CA SER A 140 21.84 -1.95 -6.61
C SER A 140 21.30 -3.32 -6.20
N ASP A 141 20.74 -3.43 -4.99
CA ASP A 141 20.26 -4.70 -4.46
C ASP A 141 18.83 -4.95 -4.92
N THR A 142 18.43 -6.22 -5.02
CA THR A 142 17.03 -6.58 -5.24
C THR A 142 16.16 -6.07 -4.07
N HIS A 143 14.88 -5.78 -4.34
CA HIS A 143 13.98 -5.28 -3.29
C HIS A 143 13.81 -6.30 -2.15
N PRO A 144 14.07 -5.95 -0.88
CA PRO A 144 14.11 -6.91 0.22
C PRO A 144 12.75 -7.55 0.54
N TYR A 145 11.64 -6.90 0.16
CA TYR A 145 10.29 -7.44 0.37
C TYR A 145 9.68 -8.11 -0.86
N PHE A 146 10.46 -8.36 -1.92
CA PHE A 146 9.96 -9.00 -3.13
C PHE A 146 9.31 -10.36 -2.82
N ASP A 147 10.04 -11.25 -2.14
CA ASP A 147 9.59 -12.62 -1.91
C ASP A 147 8.37 -12.68 -0.99
N SER A 148 8.26 -11.77 -0.01
CA SER A 148 7.09 -11.67 0.87
C SER A 148 5.81 -11.32 0.12
N ILE A 149 5.88 -10.48 -0.91
CA ILE A 149 4.72 -10.12 -1.73
C ILE A 149 4.47 -11.19 -2.80
N ALA A 150 5.53 -11.72 -3.42
CA ALA A 150 5.43 -12.71 -4.49
C ALA A 150 4.86 -14.06 -3.98
N SER A 151 5.29 -14.52 -2.79
CA SER A 151 4.86 -15.80 -2.22
C SER A 151 3.34 -15.90 -1.95
N ILE A 152 2.64 -14.77 -1.86
CA ILE A 152 1.18 -14.70 -1.68
C ILE A 152 0.42 -14.31 -2.97
N GLY A 153 1.11 -14.33 -4.12
CA GLY A 153 0.59 -13.88 -5.42
C GLY A 153 0.26 -12.39 -5.44
N GLY A 154 0.91 -11.59 -4.59
CA GLY A 154 0.58 -10.19 -4.40
C GLY A 154 0.92 -9.32 -5.61
N ILE A 155 1.98 -9.66 -6.35
CA ILE A 155 2.40 -8.92 -7.55
C ILE A 155 1.34 -9.06 -8.64
N GLU A 156 0.89 -10.29 -8.88
CA GLU A 156 -0.15 -10.63 -9.86
C GLU A 156 -1.46 -9.93 -9.50
N LYS A 157 -1.86 -9.94 -8.21
CA LYS A 157 -3.06 -9.24 -7.73
C LYS A 157 -2.99 -7.72 -7.97
N ILE A 158 -1.83 -7.09 -7.73
CA ILE A 158 -1.64 -5.64 -8.01
C ILE A 158 -1.72 -5.37 -9.52
N TYR A 159 -1.15 -6.24 -10.34
CA TYR A 159 -1.19 -6.13 -11.80
C TYR A 159 -2.61 -6.32 -12.35
N GLU A 160 -3.34 -7.34 -11.87
CA GLU A 160 -4.75 -7.55 -12.21
C GLU A 160 -5.59 -6.33 -11.81
N PHE A 161 -5.41 -5.82 -10.58
CA PHE A 161 -6.08 -4.62 -10.10
C PHE A 161 -5.79 -3.41 -11.00
N MET A 162 -4.56 -3.20 -11.43
CA MET A 162 -4.19 -2.14 -12.38
C MET A 162 -4.97 -2.24 -13.71
N ASN A 163 -5.22 -3.45 -14.21
CA ASN A 163 -5.82 -3.67 -15.53
C ASN A 163 -7.36 -3.73 -15.52
N ARG A 164 -8.01 -3.72 -14.35
CA ARG A 164 -9.48 -3.66 -14.26
C ARG A 164 -10.02 -2.38 -14.88
N ARG A 165 -11.18 -2.49 -15.55
CA ARG A 165 -11.87 -1.33 -16.16
C ARG A 165 -12.31 -0.30 -15.12
N SER A 166 -12.74 -0.77 -13.94
CA SER A 166 -13.22 0.07 -12.83
C SER A 166 -12.11 0.76 -12.02
N THR A 167 -10.84 0.39 -12.22
CA THR A 167 -9.73 0.98 -11.45
C THR A 167 -9.47 2.42 -11.89
N SER A 168 -9.44 3.34 -10.91
CA SER A 168 -9.21 4.76 -11.15
C SER A 168 -7.80 5.03 -11.71
N LYS A 169 -7.62 6.14 -12.44
CA LYS A 169 -6.30 6.54 -12.99
C LYS A 169 -5.22 6.57 -11.90
N SER A 170 -5.51 7.18 -10.75
CA SER A 170 -4.56 7.29 -9.63
C SER A 170 -4.17 5.92 -9.07
N CYS A 171 -5.12 4.97 -8.98
CA CYS A 171 -4.83 3.60 -8.58
C CYS A 171 -3.95 2.88 -9.62
N LYS A 172 -4.24 3.02 -10.93
CA LYS A 172 -3.40 2.43 -11.99
C LYS A 172 -1.97 2.94 -11.94
N ASN A 173 -1.79 4.25 -11.80
CA ASN A 173 -0.48 4.87 -11.65
C ASN A 173 0.26 4.31 -10.45
N ARG A 174 -0.40 4.28 -9.28
CA ARG A 174 0.21 3.78 -8.05
C ARG A 174 0.54 2.29 -8.12
N SER A 175 -0.29 1.47 -8.76
CA SER A 175 0.00 0.04 -8.97
C SER A 175 1.24 -0.17 -9.84
N ALA A 176 1.33 0.51 -10.99
CA ALA A 176 2.49 0.42 -11.88
C ALA A 176 3.78 0.86 -11.17
N ILE A 177 3.72 1.97 -10.42
CA ILE A 177 4.83 2.46 -9.59
C ILE A 177 5.22 1.42 -8.54
N THR A 178 4.25 0.86 -7.81
CA THR A 178 4.49 -0.13 -6.76
C THR A 178 5.19 -1.37 -7.33
N ILE A 179 4.72 -1.91 -8.45
CA ILE A 179 5.38 -3.06 -9.08
C ILE A 179 6.79 -2.70 -9.57
N GLY A 180 6.98 -1.51 -10.16
CA GLY A 180 8.30 -1.07 -10.61
C GLY A 180 9.33 -0.95 -9.48
N TYR A 181 8.90 -0.56 -8.27
CA TYR A 181 9.77 -0.56 -7.08
C TYR A 181 10.06 -1.98 -6.58
N ILE A 182 9.05 -2.84 -6.51
CA ILE A 182 9.21 -4.23 -6.06
C ILE A 182 10.20 -4.98 -6.98
N TYR A 183 10.16 -4.74 -8.29
CA TYR A 183 11.09 -5.33 -9.26
C TYR A 183 12.44 -4.60 -9.37
N ARG A 184 12.83 -3.79 -8.38
CA ARG A 184 14.18 -3.17 -8.35
C ARG A 184 15.26 -4.23 -8.58
N ALA A 185 16.13 -3.96 -9.56
CA ALA A 185 17.22 -4.83 -9.99
C ALA A 185 16.81 -6.27 -10.38
N ARG A 186 15.52 -6.54 -10.59
CA ARG A 186 14.98 -7.88 -10.89
C ARG A 186 14.29 -7.90 -12.25
N LYS A 187 14.47 -8.99 -13.00
CA LYS A 187 13.76 -9.22 -14.25
C LYS A 187 12.27 -9.43 -13.98
N ILE A 188 11.40 -8.76 -14.74
CA ILE A 188 9.98 -9.14 -14.83
C ILE A 188 9.88 -10.27 -15.86
N GLU A 189 9.74 -11.51 -15.42
CA GLU A 189 9.76 -12.68 -16.33
C GLU A 189 8.57 -12.68 -17.29
N ASN A 190 7.38 -12.34 -16.80
CA ASN A 190 6.19 -12.23 -17.63
C ASN A 190 6.34 -11.06 -18.61
N VAL A 191 6.49 -11.38 -19.90
CA VAL A 191 6.74 -10.41 -20.98
C VAL A 191 5.59 -9.42 -21.13
N GLU A 192 4.35 -9.88 -21.04
CA GLU A 192 3.17 -9.02 -21.15
C GLU A 192 3.13 -8.01 -20.01
N MET A 193 3.31 -8.48 -18.77
CA MET A 193 3.37 -7.63 -17.58
C MET A 193 4.51 -6.61 -17.70
N ARG A 194 5.70 -7.05 -18.12
CA ARG A 194 6.86 -6.17 -18.31
C ARG A 194 6.56 -5.05 -19.29
N THR A 195 6.06 -5.38 -20.49
CA THR A 195 5.71 -4.40 -21.52
C THR A 195 4.59 -3.47 -21.06
N ASN A 196 3.52 -3.99 -20.44
CA ASN A 196 2.39 -3.20 -19.98
C ASN A 196 2.81 -2.19 -18.90
N ILE A 197 3.54 -2.63 -17.87
CA ILE A 197 3.98 -1.77 -16.76
C ILE A 197 4.95 -0.70 -17.27
N ILE A 198 5.96 -1.08 -18.06
CA ILE A 198 6.94 -0.13 -18.60
C ILE A 198 6.24 0.89 -19.50
N LYS A 199 5.33 0.45 -20.38
CA LYS A 199 4.54 1.35 -21.23
C LYS A 199 3.74 2.33 -20.37
N HIS A 200 3.05 1.87 -19.32
CA HIS A 200 2.27 2.74 -18.45
C HIS A 200 3.17 3.76 -17.74
N LEU A 201 4.27 3.31 -17.11
CA LEU A 201 5.24 4.17 -16.43
C LEU A 201 5.79 5.26 -17.36
N LYS A 202 6.12 4.92 -18.61
CA LYS A 202 6.58 5.88 -19.64
C LYS A 202 5.58 7.01 -19.87
N THR A 203 4.27 6.75 -19.78
CA THR A 203 3.25 7.80 -20.02
C THR A 203 3.11 8.78 -18.86
N ILE A 204 3.55 8.41 -17.65
CA ILE A 204 3.34 9.21 -16.42
C ILE A 204 4.63 9.88 -15.90
N VAL A 205 5.76 9.78 -16.62
CA VAL A 205 7.03 10.42 -16.24
C VAL A 205 7.00 11.96 -16.27
N ASN A 206 5.96 12.55 -16.86
CA ASN A 206 5.69 13.98 -16.91
C ASN A 206 4.28 14.28 -16.39
N ASP A 207 3.73 13.44 -15.51
CA ASP A 207 2.43 13.69 -14.90
C ASP A 207 2.45 15.03 -14.12
N GLN A 208 1.28 15.68 -14.05
CA GLN A 208 1.12 16.96 -13.33
C GLN A 208 1.19 16.75 -11.82
N ASP A 209 0.82 15.57 -11.33
CA ASP A 209 1.03 15.18 -9.95
C ASP A 209 2.53 14.90 -9.69
N GLY A 210 3.17 15.75 -8.89
CA GLY A 210 4.60 15.68 -8.62
C GLY A 210 5.05 14.36 -7.98
N TRP A 211 4.19 13.74 -7.17
CA TRP A 211 4.46 12.42 -6.59
C TRP A 211 4.51 11.35 -7.69
N THR A 212 3.51 11.29 -8.56
CA THR A 212 3.43 10.35 -9.70
C THR A 212 4.61 10.55 -10.65
N GLN A 213 4.93 11.80 -10.98
CA GLN A 213 6.06 12.14 -11.83
C GLN A 213 7.39 11.60 -11.26
N THR A 214 7.66 11.89 -9.99
CA THR A 214 8.90 11.50 -9.32
C THR A 214 9.01 9.98 -9.18
N CYS A 215 7.96 9.35 -8.65
CA CYS A 215 7.99 7.92 -8.37
C CYS A 215 8.00 7.08 -9.65
N SER A 216 7.37 7.51 -10.73
CA SER A 216 7.45 6.78 -12.01
C SER A 216 8.86 6.79 -12.62
N ARG A 217 9.58 7.92 -12.51
CA ARG A 217 10.99 8.00 -12.94
C ARG A 217 11.87 7.08 -12.09
N ILE A 218 11.69 7.05 -10.77
CA ILE A 218 12.42 6.14 -9.88
C ILE A 218 12.10 4.68 -10.22
N ALA A 219 10.83 4.33 -10.38
CA ALA A 219 10.40 2.99 -10.76
C ALA A 219 11.07 2.52 -12.06
N LEU A 220 11.13 3.37 -13.09
CA LEU A 220 11.84 3.04 -14.34
C LEU A 220 13.34 2.86 -14.13
N ARG A 221 13.99 3.68 -13.28
CA ARG A 221 15.42 3.52 -12.97
C ARG A 221 15.69 2.21 -12.24
N TYR A 222 14.84 1.84 -11.28
CA TYR A 222 14.90 0.57 -10.58
C TYR A 222 14.73 -0.64 -11.50
N LEU A 223 13.79 -0.57 -12.44
CA LEU A 223 13.61 -1.59 -13.46
C LEU A 223 14.82 -1.68 -14.41
N ALA A 224 15.37 -0.54 -14.83
CA ALA A 224 16.48 -0.45 -15.78
C ALA A 224 17.82 -1.01 -15.28
N GLN A 225 17.91 -1.39 -14.00
CA GLN A 225 19.07 -2.09 -13.47
C GLN A 225 19.17 -3.53 -13.96
N ASN A 226 18.06 -4.12 -14.41
CA ASN A 226 18.06 -5.39 -15.13
C ASN A 226 18.11 -5.16 -16.65
N SER A 227 18.89 -5.95 -17.37
CA SER A 227 19.13 -5.79 -18.81
C SER A 227 17.87 -5.97 -19.67
N ASP A 228 17.02 -6.96 -19.39
CA ASP A 228 15.79 -7.21 -20.16
C ASP A 228 14.80 -6.05 -20.01
N ASN A 229 14.61 -5.58 -18.77
CA ASN A 229 13.76 -4.44 -18.47
C ASN A 229 14.33 -3.15 -19.12
N LYS A 230 15.65 -2.95 -19.05
CA LYS A 230 16.34 -1.80 -19.67
C LYS A 230 16.13 -1.75 -21.17
N ASN A 231 16.24 -2.91 -21.84
CA ASN A 231 16.01 -3.03 -23.27
C ASN A 231 14.55 -2.68 -23.63
N GLU A 232 13.57 -3.14 -22.83
CA GLU A 232 12.17 -2.77 -23.02
C GLU A 232 11.91 -1.28 -22.82
N ILE A 233 12.53 -0.65 -21.81
CA ILE A 233 12.41 0.79 -21.54
C ILE A 233 12.92 1.61 -22.72
N GLY A 234 14.10 1.26 -23.25
CA GLY A 234 14.78 1.98 -24.32
C GLY A 234 14.14 1.88 -25.70
N LYS A 235 13.11 1.04 -25.88
CA LYS A 235 12.33 0.99 -27.12
C LYS A 235 11.80 2.38 -27.49
N ASP A 236 11.72 2.62 -28.79
CA ASP A 236 11.28 3.88 -29.41
C ASP A 236 12.17 5.09 -29.04
N GLY A 237 13.43 4.83 -28.65
CA GLY A 237 14.38 5.88 -28.28
C GLY A 237 14.06 6.57 -26.96
N PHE A 238 13.23 5.97 -26.11
CA PHE A 238 12.83 6.58 -24.84
C PHE A 238 14.00 6.65 -23.85
N VAL A 239 14.17 7.84 -23.26
CA VAL A 239 15.14 8.10 -22.20
C VAL A 239 14.38 8.54 -20.97
N ILE A 240 14.67 7.93 -19.81
CA ILE A 240 14.07 8.31 -18.54
C ILE A 240 14.47 9.76 -18.24
N PRO A 241 13.52 10.70 -18.05
CA PRO A 241 13.86 12.07 -17.71
C PRO A 241 14.65 12.16 -16.40
N LYS A 242 15.45 13.22 -16.28
CA LYS A 242 16.19 13.54 -15.06
C LYS A 242 15.25 13.82 -13.90
#